data_AF-A0A821LHY0-F1
#
_entry.id   AF-A0A821LHY0-F1
#
_cell.length_a   1.000
_cell.length_b   1.000
_cell.length_c   1.000
_cell.angle_alpha   90.00
_cell.angle_beta   90.00
_cell.angle_gamma   90.00
#
_symmetry.space_group_name_H-M   'P 1'
#
loop_
_entity.id
_entity.type
_entity.pdbx_description
1 polymer ?
#
loop_
_entity_poly.entity_id
_entity_poly.type
_entity_poly.pdbx_seq_one_letter_code
_entity_poly.pdbx_strand_id
1 'polypeptide(L)'
;DDWDQSIQAVTWSLDGQSLFLELGEEARNVIYHLFDLFTNESLTRLVSTGTSHEINIHPINSQMFVFTHQSFVEPVNIYLYSSDGSMRSLTDHNKALLAKVKISPTAETFSFSGARGDKVWGWHMPPSSGTGKRAPLAFLIHGGPQSSWYDAWSYRWNLQTYSSQGYAVIAINFHGSDSYGQNFTDSIIGEYGSLPFEDLQLGLIYALNKFPYIDPNRAVALGASYGGYMVYWIAGHPEMSRRFKTLIAHNGVFDT
;
A
#
# COMPACT_ATOMS: atom_id res chain seq x y z
N ASP A 1 9.00 25.49 -5.62
CA ASP A 1 8.29 25.14 -4.38
C ASP A 1 7.09 24.20 -4.61
N ASP A 2 7.04 23.41 -5.70
CA ASP A 2 5.92 22.48 -6.00
C ASP A 2 6.16 21.04 -5.50
N TRP A 3 7.12 20.85 -4.59
CA TRP A 3 7.53 19.53 -4.11
C TRP A 3 6.76 19.17 -2.84
N ASP A 4 5.91 18.15 -2.92
CA ASP A 4 5.11 17.64 -1.79
C ASP A 4 5.47 16.21 -1.39
N GLN A 5 6.49 15.60 -2.01
CA GLN A 5 6.88 14.22 -1.73
C GLN A 5 7.85 14.13 -0.54
N SER A 6 7.68 13.14 0.33
CA SER A 6 8.58 12.96 1.48
C SER A 6 9.63 11.90 1.18
N ILE A 7 10.90 12.27 1.34
CA ILE A 7 12.04 11.35 1.24
C ILE A 7 12.00 10.42 2.46
N GLN A 8 11.87 9.12 2.23
CA GLN A 8 11.80 8.09 3.26
C GLN A 8 13.18 7.63 3.71
N ALA A 9 14.13 7.55 2.76
CA ALA A 9 15.50 7.15 3.04
C ALA A 9 16.48 7.80 2.06
N VAL A 10 17.72 7.96 2.51
CA VAL A 10 18.84 8.51 1.74
C VAL A 10 20.04 7.59 1.89
N THR A 11 20.62 7.16 0.78
CA THR A 11 21.82 6.32 0.75
C THR A 11 22.86 6.93 -0.19
N TRP A 12 24.09 7.15 0.32
CA TRP A 12 25.20 7.64 -0.50
C TRP A 12 25.74 6.57 -1.44
N SER A 13 26.09 6.95 -2.67
CA SER A 13 26.94 6.11 -3.52
C SER A 13 28.32 5.92 -2.89
N LEU A 14 29.02 4.82 -3.23
CA LEU A 14 30.33 4.50 -2.64
C LEU A 14 31.41 5.55 -2.91
N ASP A 15 31.32 6.27 -4.03
CA ASP A 15 32.24 7.35 -4.39
C ASP A 15 31.89 8.70 -3.73
N GLY A 16 30.77 8.77 -3.00
CA GLY A 16 30.31 9.99 -2.32
C GLY A 16 29.83 11.09 -3.26
N GLN A 17 29.59 10.81 -4.54
CA GLN A 17 29.27 11.80 -5.57
C GLN A 17 27.77 11.89 -5.90
N SER A 18 26.97 10.93 -5.43
CA SER A 18 25.53 10.84 -5.72
C SER A 18 24.73 10.21 -4.57
N LEU A 19 23.41 10.38 -4.60
CA LEU A 19 22.48 9.83 -3.60
C LEU A 19 21.43 8.93 -4.26
N PHE A 20 21.20 7.76 -3.69
CA PHE A 20 19.97 7.00 -3.89
C PHE A 20 18.93 7.47 -2.87
N LEU A 21 17.75 7.83 -3.35
CA LEU A 21 16.64 8.32 -2.56
C LEU A 21 15.46 7.36 -2.64
N GLU A 22 14.82 7.08 -1.52
CA GLU A 22 13.55 6.36 -1.46
C GLU A 22 12.41 7.36 -1.30
N LEU A 23 11.47 7.35 -2.23
CA LEU A 23 10.29 8.23 -2.21
C LEU A 23 9.01 7.42 -2.31
N GLY A 24 8.00 7.81 -1.54
CA GLY A 24 6.65 7.25 -1.68
C GLY A 24 5.92 7.85 -2.89
N GLU A 25 5.31 7.00 -3.71
CA GLU A 25 4.48 7.34 -4.86
C GLU A 25 3.27 6.40 -4.93
N GLU A 26 2.09 6.93 -4.60
CA GLU A 26 0.81 6.22 -4.71
C GLU A 26 0.86 4.78 -4.17
N ALA A 27 1.26 4.65 -2.89
CA ALA A 27 1.42 3.40 -2.15
C ALA A 27 2.49 2.44 -2.72
N ARG A 28 3.53 3.00 -3.31
CA ARG A 28 4.78 2.32 -3.63
C ARG A 28 5.92 3.19 -3.13
N ASN A 29 7.00 2.60 -2.66
CA ASN A 29 8.27 3.30 -2.59
C ASN A 29 8.99 3.11 -3.92
N VAL A 30 9.81 4.09 -4.26
CA VAL A 30 10.45 4.22 -5.57
C VAL A 30 11.87 4.68 -5.33
N ILE A 31 12.82 4.01 -5.99
CA ILE A 31 14.23 4.38 -5.93
C ILE A 31 14.51 5.44 -6.99
N TYR A 32 14.92 6.58 -6.52
CA TYR A 32 15.46 7.68 -7.29
C TYR A 32 16.98 7.77 -7.13
N HIS A 33 17.63 8.37 -8.09
CA HIS A 33 19.07 8.61 -8.07
C HIS A 33 19.35 10.06 -8.44
N LEU A 34 19.94 10.76 -7.50
CA LEU A 34 20.38 12.15 -7.61
C LEU A 34 21.86 12.17 -7.94
N PHE A 35 22.19 12.44 -9.20
CA PHE A 35 23.55 12.52 -9.72
C PHE A 35 24.18 13.90 -9.48
N ASP A 36 25.51 13.94 -9.53
CA ASP A 36 26.28 15.16 -9.77
C ASP A 36 25.98 16.29 -8.77
N LEU A 37 25.90 15.94 -7.48
CA LEU A 37 25.50 16.82 -6.36
C LEU A 37 26.26 18.14 -6.30
N PHE A 38 27.48 18.18 -6.84
CA PHE A 38 28.38 19.33 -6.74
C PHE A 38 28.45 20.16 -8.02
N THR A 39 27.94 19.65 -9.14
CA THR A 39 28.15 20.25 -10.46
C THR A 39 26.86 20.54 -11.19
N ASN A 40 25.90 19.61 -11.19
CA ASN A 40 24.59 19.77 -11.83
C ASN A 40 23.64 18.66 -11.39
N GLU A 41 22.89 18.92 -10.31
CA GLU A 41 21.93 17.97 -9.75
C GLU A 41 20.92 17.48 -10.81
N SER A 42 20.85 16.17 -11.01
CA SER A 42 19.80 15.56 -11.83
C SER A 42 19.18 14.36 -11.13
N LEU A 43 17.84 14.39 -11.01
CA LEU A 43 17.06 13.37 -10.32
C LEU A 43 16.45 12.42 -11.35
N THR A 44 16.84 11.13 -11.29
CA THR A 44 16.35 10.09 -12.21
C THR A 44 15.60 9.01 -11.43
N ARG A 45 14.42 8.63 -11.91
CA ARG A 45 13.65 7.51 -11.39
C ARG A 45 14.24 6.19 -11.91
N LEU A 46 14.79 5.35 -11.03
CA LEU A 46 15.50 4.13 -11.44
C LEU A 46 14.61 2.88 -11.44
N VAL A 47 13.82 2.68 -10.39
CA VAL A 47 12.99 1.49 -10.22
C VAL A 47 11.52 1.86 -10.34
N SER A 48 10.90 1.44 -11.44
CA SER A 48 9.55 1.86 -11.78
C SER A 48 8.44 0.89 -11.37
N THR A 49 8.81 -0.36 -11.05
CA THR A 49 7.86 -1.45 -10.80
C THR A 49 8.24 -2.21 -9.54
N GLY A 50 7.32 -2.15 -8.56
CA GLY A 50 7.54 -2.60 -7.19
C GLY A 50 8.61 -1.78 -6.45
N THR A 51 8.26 -1.26 -5.28
CA THR A 51 9.03 -1.48 -4.04
C THR A 51 8.17 -1.05 -2.84
N SER A 52 7.40 -1.93 -2.21
CA SER A 52 7.81 -2.75 -1.09
C SER A 52 7.66 -2.26 0.34
N HIS A 53 7.68 -0.96 0.66
CA HIS A 53 7.87 -0.53 2.07
C HIS A 53 9.26 -0.97 2.62
N GLU A 54 10.03 -0.01 3.16
CA GLU A 54 11.38 -0.22 3.72
C GLU A 54 12.40 -0.83 2.71
N ILE A 55 12.91 -0.01 1.78
CA ILE A 55 13.95 -0.45 0.84
C ILE A 55 15.33 -0.34 1.50
N ASN A 56 16.05 -1.47 1.59
CA ASN A 56 17.44 -1.47 2.03
C ASN A 56 18.36 -1.42 0.81
N ILE A 57 18.99 -0.27 0.53
CA ILE A 57 19.89 -0.06 -0.62
C ILE A 57 21.34 -0.24 -0.18
N HIS A 58 22.09 -1.06 -0.91
CA HIS A 58 23.53 -1.30 -0.72
C HIS A 58 24.29 -1.06 -2.04
N PRO A 59 24.88 0.14 -2.22
CA PRO A 59 25.60 0.48 -3.44
C PRO A 59 26.84 -0.38 -3.66
N ILE A 60 27.06 -0.79 -4.91
CA ILE A 60 28.28 -1.42 -5.41
C ILE A 60 29.18 -0.38 -6.07
N ASN A 61 28.57 0.62 -6.73
CA ASN A 61 29.19 1.82 -7.27
C ASN A 61 28.08 2.87 -7.50
N SER A 62 28.36 3.92 -8.27
CA SER A 62 27.35 4.95 -8.58
C SER A 62 26.20 4.46 -9.46
N GLN A 63 26.31 3.36 -10.19
CA GLN A 63 25.29 2.88 -11.15
C GLN A 63 24.70 1.51 -10.80
N MET A 64 25.25 0.83 -9.79
CA MET A 64 24.85 -0.52 -9.41
C MET A 64 24.64 -0.59 -7.90
N PHE A 65 23.59 -1.29 -7.50
CA PHE A 65 23.28 -1.51 -6.09
C PHE A 65 22.50 -2.81 -5.89
N VAL A 66 22.69 -3.40 -4.72
CA VAL A 66 21.84 -4.47 -4.21
C VAL A 66 20.73 -3.85 -3.39
N PHE A 67 19.51 -4.38 -3.47
CA PHE A 67 18.40 -3.88 -2.66
C PHE A 67 17.36 -4.93 -2.34
N THR A 68 16.49 -4.65 -1.35
CA THR A 68 15.33 -5.48 -1.04
C THR A 68 14.13 -5.09 -1.91
N HIS A 69 13.43 -6.09 -2.45
CA HIS A 69 12.22 -5.91 -3.26
C HIS A 69 11.17 -6.98 -2.90
N GLN A 70 9.91 -6.58 -2.91
CA GLN A 70 8.68 -7.30 -2.59
C GLN A 70 7.47 -6.59 -3.23
N SER A 71 6.35 -7.30 -3.26
CA SER A 71 5.05 -6.81 -3.74
C SER A 71 3.92 -7.58 -3.06
N PHE A 72 2.66 -7.32 -3.41
CA PHE A 72 1.54 -8.17 -2.98
C PHE A 72 1.65 -9.63 -3.45
N VAL A 73 2.46 -9.94 -4.46
CA VAL A 73 2.59 -11.29 -5.04
C VAL A 73 3.93 -11.94 -4.75
N GLU A 74 4.89 -11.17 -4.22
CA GLU A 74 6.25 -11.61 -3.96
C GLU A 74 6.72 -11.15 -2.58
N PRO A 75 7.06 -12.07 -1.65
CA PRO A 75 7.75 -11.75 -0.41
C PRO A 75 9.14 -11.15 -0.63
N VAL A 76 9.71 -10.52 0.40
CA VAL A 76 11.05 -9.91 0.31
C VAL A 76 12.09 -10.87 -0.28
N ASN A 77 12.71 -10.40 -1.36
CA ASN A 77 13.87 -10.96 -2.02
C ASN A 77 14.94 -9.88 -2.18
N ILE A 78 16.18 -10.32 -2.38
CA ILE A 78 17.31 -9.44 -2.66
C ILE A 78 17.46 -9.35 -4.18
N TYR A 79 17.56 -8.14 -4.71
CA TYR A 79 17.72 -7.83 -6.13
C TYR A 79 19.02 -7.09 -6.40
N LEU A 80 19.55 -7.25 -7.60
CA LEU A 80 20.62 -6.42 -8.16
C LEU A 80 20.01 -5.47 -9.19
N TYR A 81 20.24 -4.18 -9.02
CA TYR A 81 20.09 -3.17 -10.07
C TYR A 81 21.42 -3.02 -10.79
N SER A 82 21.42 -3.22 -12.11
CA SER A 82 22.60 -3.19 -12.96
C SER A 82 22.75 -1.83 -13.66
N SER A 83 23.95 -1.51 -14.14
CA SER A 83 24.25 -0.22 -14.80
C SER A 83 23.48 0.00 -16.11
N ASP A 84 22.95 -1.07 -16.72
CA ASP A 84 22.08 -1.01 -17.90
C ASP A 84 20.60 -0.76 -17.55
N GLY A 85 20.29 -0.55 -16.27
CA GLY A 85 18.94 -0.36 -15.74
C GLY A 85 18.17 -1.66 -15.52
N SER A 86 18.77 -2.83 -15.79
CA SER A 86 18.13 -4.12 -15.57
C SER A 86 18.11 -4.50 -14.10
N MET A 87 17.02 -5.16 -13.70
CA MET A 87 16.85 -5.75 -12.37
C MET A 87 16.84 -7.26 -12.48
N ARG A 88 17.57 -7.94 -11.59
CA ARG A 88 17.45 -9.40 -11.42
C ARG A 88 17.39 -9.77 -9.94
N SER A 89 16.56 -10.75 -9.62
CA SER A 89 16.59 -11.34 -8.29
C SER A 89 17.91 -12.10 -8.06
N LEU A 90 18.50 -11.92 -6.88
CA LEU A 90 19.62 -12.67 -6.36
C LEU A 90 19.16 -13.85 -5.49
N THR A 91 17.91 -13.85 -5.04
CA THR A 91 17.35 -14.86 -4.14
C THR A 91 15.99 -15.35 -4.59
N ASP A 92 15.64 -16.59 -4.24
CA ASP A 92 14.32 -17.15 -4.54
C ASP A 92 13.80 -18.07 -3.44
N HIS A 93 14.15 -17.77 -2.18
CA HIS A 93 13.89 -18.61 -0.99
C HIS A 93 12.43 -19.11 -0.89
N ASN A 94 11.46 -18.29 -1.30
CA ASN A 94 10.04 -18.61 -1.19
C ASN A 94 9.43 -19.23 -2.46
N LYS A 95 10.18 -19.35 -3.56
CA LYS A 95 9.64 -19.74 -4.87
C LYS A 95 8.95 -21.11 -4.86
N ALA A 96 9.55 -22.10 -4.20
CA ALA A 96 9.00 -23.44 -4.10
C ALA A 96 7.73 -23.52 -3.22
N LEU A 97 7.56 -22.61 -2.25
CA LEU A 97 6.36 -22.51 -1.43
C LEU A 97 5.25 -21.75 -2.16
N LEU A 98 5.60 -20.64 -2.81
CA LEU A 98 4.66 -19.84 -3.59
C LEU A 98 4.06 -20.63 -4.76
N ALA A 99 4.83 -21.53 -5.39
CA ALA A 99 4.32 -22.41 -6.44
C ALA A 99 3.21 -23.37 -5.96
N LYS A 100 3.02 -23.54 -4.65
CA LYS A 100 2.01 -24.44 -4.05
C LYS A 100 0.74 -23.71 -3.63
N VAL A 101 0.72 -22.38 -3.64
CA VAL A 101 -0.42 -21.57 -3.21
C VAL A 101 -1.04 -20.84 -4.40
N LYS A 102 -2.37 -20.68 -4.35
CA LYS A 102 -3.07 -19.84 -5.31
C LYS A 102 -3.01 -18.40 -4.84
N ILE A 103 -2.24 -17.60 -5.55
CA ILE A 103 -2.18 -16.14 -5.37
C ILE A 103 -3.09 -15.47 -6.40
N SER A 104 -3.75 -14.39 -6.00
CA SER A 104 -4.30 -13.46 -6.98
C SER A 104 -3.14 -12.90 -7.81
N PRO A 105 -3.23 -12.92 -9.14
CA PRO A 105 -2.13 -12.46 -9.98
C PRO A 105 -1.92 -10.95 -9.91
N THR A 106 -2.93 -10.19 -9.48
CA THR A 106 -2.91 -8.72 -9.47
C THR A 106 -3.61 -8.14 -8.25
N ALA A 107 -3.11 -6.97 -7.84
CA ALA A 107 -3.87 -5.96 -7.11
C ALA A 107 -3.97 -4.73 -8.03
N GLU A 108 -5.17 -4.22 -8.23
CA GLU A 108 -5.45 -3.07 -9.09
C GLU A 108 -5.64 -1.83 -8.22
N THR A 109 -4.96 -0.74 -8.57
CA THR A 109 -5.24 0.56 -7.95
C THR A 109 -6.51 1.16 -8.54
N PHE A 110 -7.24 1.89 -7.71
CA PHE A 110 -8.30 2.79 -8.15
C PHE A 110 -8.26 4.08 -7.34
N SER A 111 -8.91 5.11 -7.87
CA SER A 111 -9.10 6.37 -7.15
C SER A 111 -10.54 6.85 -7.25
N PHE A 112 -10.96 7.64 -6.27
CA PHE A 112 -12.29 8.21 -6.16
C PHE A 112 -12.21 9.58 -5.48
N SER A 113 -13.33 10.32 -5.50
CA SER A 113 -13.45 11.58 -4.76
C SER A 113 -13.88 11.24 -3.33
N GLY A 114 -13.00 11.49 -2.37
CA GLY A 114 -13.20 11.24 -0.95
C GLY A 114 -13.71 12.48 -0.21
N ALA A 115 -13.42 12.52 1.09
CA ALA A 115 -13.77 13.64 1.95
C ALA A 115 -13.25 14.97 1.36
N ARG A 116 -14.04 16.03 1.52
CA ARG A 116 -13.78 17.37 0.95
C ARG A 116 -13.68 17.43 -0.58
N GLY A 117 -13.95 16.33 -1.28
CA GLY A 117 -13.79 16.23 -2.73
C GLY A 117 -12.38 15.85 -3.17
N ASP A 118 -11.46 15.61 -2.23
CA ASP A 118 -10.06 15.29 -2.52
C ASP A 118 -9.94 13.93 -3.23
N LYS A 119 -8.88 13.74 -4.02
CA LYS A 119 -8.61 12.43 -4.64
C LYS A 119 -8.11 11.47 -3.56
N VAL A 120 -8.75 10.31 -3.46
CA VAL A 120 -8.39 9.23 -2.53
C VAL A 120 -8.16 7.94 -3.32
N TRP A 121 -7.27 7.08 -2.83
CA TRP A 121 -6.84 5.87 -3.53
C TRP A 121 -7.22 4.60 -2.77
N GLY A 122 -7.27 3.50 -3.50
CA GLY A 122 -7.46 2.18 -2.91
C GLY A 122 -6.95 1.07 -3.79
N TRP A 123 -6.79 -0.09 -3.17
CA TRP A 123 -6.45 -1.36 -3.79
C TRP A 123 -7.68 -2.24 -3.88
N HIS A 124 -7.78 -2.89 -5.03
CA HIS A 124 -8.72 -3.96 -5.28
C HIS A 124 -7.94 -5.24 -5.60
N MET A 125 -8.24 -6.32 -4.88
CA MET A 125 -7.70 -7.64 -5.20
C MET A 125 -8.86 -8.62 -5.40
N PRO A 126 -9.05 -9.19 -6.59
CA PRO A 126 -10.08 -10.19 -6.81
C PRO A 126 -9.79 -11.48 -6.04
N PRO A 127 -10.78 -12.36 -5.82
CA PRO A 127 -10.52 -13.71 -5.35
C PRO A 127 -9.54 -14.43 -6.28
N SER A 128 -8.63 -15.23 -5.72
CA SER A 128 -7.67 -16.02 -6.52
C SER A 128 -8.35 -17.02 -7.48
N SER A 129 -9.62 -17.37 -7.22
CA SER A 129 -10.45 -18.19 -8.10
C SER A 129 -11.08 -17.43 -9.27
N GLY A 130 -10.85 -16.13 -9.37
CA GLY A 130 -11.47 -15.24 -10.36
C GLY A 130 -12.83 -14.70 -9.94
N THR A 131 -13.44 -13.91 -10.82
CA THR A 131 -14.63 -13.07 -10.57
C THR A 131 -15.94 -13.66 -11.11
N GLY A 132 -15.92 -14.92 -11.58
CA GLY A 132 -17.08 -15.58 -12.21
C GLY A 132 -18.24 -15.95 -11.26
N LYS A 133 -18.07 -15.74 -9.95
CA LYS A 133 -19.11 -15.91 -8.93
C LYS A 133 -19.15 -14.65 -8.07
N ARG A 134 -20.31 -14.37 -7.46
CA ARG A 134 -20.38 -13.28 -6.48
C ARG A 134 -19.47 -13.60 -5.29
N ALA A 135 -18.55 -12.70 -4.97
CA ALA A 135 -17.55 -12.90 -3.92
C ALA A 135 -17.93 -12.16 -2.64
N PRO A 136 -17.70 -12.73 -1.44
CA PRO A 136 -17.76 -11.95 -0.21
C PRO A 136 -16.66 -10.88 -0.21
N LEU A 137 -16.88 -9.77 0.51
CA LEU A 137 -15.94 -8.66 0.63
C LEU A 137 -15.16 -8.73 1.94
N ALA A 138 -13.83 -8.66 1.85
CA ALA A 138 -12.96 -8.28 2.96
C ALA A 138 -12.53 -6.81 2.77
N PHE A 139 -13.08 -5.93 3.60
CA PHE A 139 -12.76 -4.50 3.61
C PHE A 139 -11.68 -4.24 4.67
N LEU A 140 -10.44 -4.01 4.22
CA LEU A 140 -9.26 -3.91 5.08
C LEU A 140 -8.90 -2.46 5.35
N ILE A 141 -8.69 -2.13 6.62
CA ILE A 141 -8.37 -0.79 7.10
C ILE A 141 -6.96 -0.83 7.70
N HIS A 142 -6.02 -0.09 7.12
CA HIS A 142 -4.63 -0.12 7.58
C HIS A 142 -4.47 0.55 8.94
N GLY A 143 -3.39 0.17 9.64
CA GLY A 143 -2.90 0.88 10.81
C GLY A 143 -2.13 2.15 10.42
N GLY A 144 -1.60 2.83 11.43
CA GLY A 144 -1.00 4.16 11.28
C GLY A 144 -1.52 5.07 12.40
N PRO A 145 -1.81 6.34 12.15
CA PRO A 145 -2.58 6.70 10.96
C PRO A 145 -1.76 7.07 9.74
N GLN A 146 -0.51 7.49 9.91
CA GLN A 146 0.37 7.93 8.82
C GLN A 146 1.15 6.77 8.22
N SER A 147 0.44 5.89 7.52
CA SER A 147 0.93 4.72 6.79
C SER A 147 -0.05 4.42 5.66
N SER A 148 0.32 3.58 4.70
CA SER A 148 -0.56 3.12 3.62
C SER A 148 -0.64 1.61 3.53
N TRP A 149 -1.66 1.08 2.84
CA TRP A 149 -1.56 -0.21 2.18
C TRP A 149 -0.59 -0.09 1.00
N TYR A 150 0.68 -0.42 1.21
CA TYR A 150 1.69 -0.47 0.16
C TYR A 150 1.56 -1.74 -0.70
N ASP A 151 2.01 -1.67 -1.96
CA ASP A 151 2.28 -2.86 -2.78
C ASP A 151 3.47 -3.64 -2.21
N ALA A 152 3.20 -4.37 -1.13
CA ALA A 152 4.19 -4.96 -0.25
C ALA A 152 3.68 -6.27 0.36
N TRP A 153 4.62 -7.14 0.74
CA TRP A 153 4.29 -8.40 1.37
C TRP A 153 4.27 -8.27 2.88
N SER A 154 3.08 -8.27 3.47
CA SER A 154 2.95 -8.39 4.92
C SER A 154 2.86 -9.84 5.35
N TYR A 155 3.52 -10.22 6.45
CA TYR A 155 3.29 -11.51 7.11
C TYR A 155 2.15 -11.45 8.15
N ARG A 156 1.63 -10.25 8.44
CA ARG A 156 0.58 -10.02 9.44
C ARG A 156 -0.75 -9.66 8.80
N TRP A 157 -0.72 -8.78 7.80
CA TRP A 157 -1.89 -8.21 7.14
C TRP A 157 -1.73 -8.26 5.62
N ASN A 158 -1.90 -9.45 5.06
CA ASN A 158 -1.69 -9.70 3.63
C ASN A 158 -3.02 -9.84 2.88
N LEU A 159 -3.22 -9.03 1.84
CA LEU A 159 -4.41 -9.09 0.98
C LEU A 159 -4.58 -10.49 0.35
N GLN A 160 -3.48 -11.17 -0.02
CA GLN A 160 -3.51 -12.52 -0.59
C GLN A 160 -4.14 -13.55 0.35
N THR A 161 -4.03 -13.35 1.68
CA THR A 161 -4.62 -14.28 2.65
C THR A 161 -6.14 -14.31 2.50
N TYR A 162 -6.77 -13.15 2.27
CA TYR A 162 -8.22 -13.08 2.08
C TYR A 162 -8.63 -13.49 0.66
N SER A 163 -7.88 -13.03 -0.35
CA SER A 163 -8.14 -13.39 -1.75
C SER A 163 -8.03 -14.90 -2.01
N SER A 164 -7.05 -15.58 -1.41
CA SER A 164 -6.88 -17.03 -1.51
C SER A 164 -8.03 -17.82 -0.88
N GLN A 165 -8.72 -17.23 0.11
CA GLN A 165 -9.92 -17.79 0.75
C GLN A 165 -11.23 -17.44 0.02
N GLY A 166 -11.15 -16.78 -1.13
CA GLY A 166 -12.30 -16.50 -1.99
C GLY A 166 -12.94 -15.13 -1.78
N TYR A 167 -12.34 -14.25 -0.97
CA TYR A 167 -12.82 -12.88 -0.79
C TYR A 167 -12.34 -11.97 -1.92
N ALA A 168 -13.18 -11.03 -2.34
CA ALA A 168 -12.71 -9.81 -2.96
C ALA A 168 -12.18 -8.90 -1.85
N VAL A 169 -11.02 -8.28 -2.06
CA VAL A 169 -10.41 -7.40 -1.06
C VAL A 169 -10.46 -5.97 -1.55
N ILE A 170 -10.88 -5.07 -0.67
CA ILE A 170 -10.80 -3.63 -0.87
C ILE A 170 -10.01 -3.04 0.30
N ALA A 171 -9.00 -2.26 -0.02
CA ALA A 171 -8.09 -1.63 0.94
C ALA A 171 -7.95 -0.15 0.55
N ILE A 172 -8.52 0.76 1.35
CA ILE A 172 -8.51 2.20 1.05
C ILE A 172 -7.32 2.85 1.77
N ASN A 173 -6.62 3.75 1.07
CA ASN A 173 -5.61 4.64 1.64
C ASN A 173 -6.27 6.01 1.83
N PHE A 174 -6.83 6.20 3.01
CA PHE A 174 -7.64 7.36 3.41
C PHE A 174 -6.77 8.57 3.78
N HIS A 175 -7.38 9.76 3.96
CA HIS A 175 -6.73 10.98 4.44
C HIS A 175 -5.83 10.71 5.64
N GLY A 176 -4.55 11.08 5.52
CA GLY A 176 -3.51 10.72 6.49
C GLY A 176 -2.54 9.64 6.00
N SER A 177 -2.92 8.87 4.98
CA SER A 177 -2.03 7.91 4.35
C SER A 177 -0.80 8.61 3.76
N ASP A 178 0.37 8.02 3.97
CA ASP A 178 1.64 8.50 3.40
C ASP A 178 1.76 8.16 1.91
N SER A 179 2.85 8.55 1.24
CA SER A 179 3.09 8.34 -0.22
C SER A 179 2.15 9.06 -1.21
N TYR A 180 1.23 9.89 -0.69
CA TYR A 180 0.28 10.70 -1.47
C TYR A 180 0.53 12.22 -1.35
N GLY A 181 1.70 12.60 -0.85
CA GLY A 181 2.07 13.97 -0.53
C GLY A 181 1.97 14.29 0.96
N GLN A 182 2.82 15.19 1.46
CA GLN A 182 2.86 15.56 2.87
C GLN A 182 1.55 16.24 3.30
N ASN A 183 0.96 17.07 2.44
CA ASN A 183 -0.34 17.68 2.73
C ASN A 183 -1.46 16.66 2.95
N PHE A 184 -1.50 15.59 2.14
CA PHE A 184 -2.47 14.50 2.32
C PHE A 184 -2.16 13.69 3.59
N THR A 185 -0.87 13.49 3.90
CA THR A 185 -0.40 12.80 5.10
C THR A 185 -0.74 13.58 6.39
N ASP A 186 -0.67 14.91 6.36
CA ASP A 186 -0.97 15.77 7.51
C ASP A 186 -2.46 16.06 7.68
N SER A 187 -3.27 15.78 6.67
CA SER A 187 -4.72 16.05 6.68
C SER A 187 -5.48 15.35 7.81
N ILE A 188 -4.93 14.29 8.39
CA ILE A 188 -5.54 13.54 9.50
C ILE A 188 -5.34 14.21 10.86
N ILE A 189 -4.46 15.21 10.97
CA ILE A 189 -4.18 15.90 12.24
C ILE A 189 -5.46 16.60 12.72
N GLY A 190 -5.97 16.18 13.89
CA GLY A 190 -7.23 16.67 14.44
C GLY A 190 -8.50 16.01 13.87
N GLU A 191 -8.35 15.10 12.91
CA GLU A 191 -9.44 14.57 12.07
C GLU A 191 -9.52 13.03 12.11
N TYR A 192 -9.05 12.40 13.19
CA TYR A 192 -8.85 10.95 13.27
C TYR A 192 -10.13 10.13 13.05
N GLY A 193 -11.30 10.63 13.45
CA GLY A 193 -12.60 9.96 13.28
C GLY A 193 -13.48 10.54 12.17
N SER A 194 -13.00 11.55 11.45
CA SER A 194 -13.81 12.34 10.49
C SER A 194 -13.42 12.02 9.04
N LEU A 195 -12.39 12.66 8.48
CA LEU A 195 -12.00 12.50 7.07
C LEU A 195 -11.74 11.04 6.70
N PRO A 196 -11.01 10.24 7.51
CA PRO A 196 -10.78 8.84 7.20
C PRO A 196 -12.05 8.00 7.18
N PHE A 197 -12.99 8.30 8.07
CA PHE A 197 -14.26 7.59 8.13
C PHE A 197 -15.11 7.87 6.90
N GLU A 198 -15.19 9.14 6.47
CA GLU A 198 -15.88 9.54 5.24
C GLU A 198 -15.24 8.90 3.99
N ASP A 199 -13.91 8.88 3.90
CA ASP A 199 -13.20 8.21 2.81
C ASP A 199 -13.51 6.72 2.72
N LEU A 200 -13.55 6.04 3.87
CA LEU A 200 -13.87 4.61 3.90
C LEU A 200 -15.32 4.35 3.46
N GLN A 201 -16.27 5.23 3.81
CA GLN A 201 -17.64 5.14 3.33
C GLN A 201 -17.73 5.33 1.81
N LEU A 202 -17.14 6.42 1.30
CA LEU A 202 -17.15 6.77 -0.12
C LEU A 202 -16.39 5.70 -0.94
N GLY A 203 -15.26 5.24 -0.45
CA GLY A 203 -14.45 4.19 -1.06
C GLY A 203 -15.17 2.85 -1.14
N LEU A 204 -15.90 2.45 -0.10
CA LEU A 204 -16.75 1.25 -0.13
C LEU A 204 -17.85 1.36 -1.20
N ILE A 205 -18.55 2.50 -1.26
CA ILE A 205 -19.61 2.73 -2.25
C ILE A 205 -19.03 2.69 -3.67
N TYR A 206 -17.93 3.41 -3.90
CA TYR A 206 -17.24 3.43 -5.19
C TYR A 206 -16.82 2.02 -5.62
N ALA A 207 -16.18 1.27 -4.72
CA ALA A 207 -15.70 -0.08 -5.00
C ALA A 207 -16.85 -1.03 -5.35
N LEU A 208 -17.96 -1.01 -4.61
CA LEU A 208 -19.12 -1.87 -4.90
C LEU A 208 -19.77 -1.56 -6.26
N ASN A 209 -19.76 -0.29 -6.68
CA ASN A 209 -20.24 0.11 -8.00
C ASN A 209 -19.26 -0.30 -9.11
N LYS A 210 -17.96 -0.11 -8.89
CA LYS A 210 -16.92 -0.43 -9.88
C LYS A 210 -16.74 -1.93 -10.08
N PHE A 211 -16.93 -2.73 -9.03
CA PHE A 211 -16.70 -4.17 -9.02
C PHE A 211 -18.00 -4.93 -8.69
N PRO A 212 -18.95 -5.04 -9.65
CA PRO A 212 -20.31 -5.54 -9.38
C PRO A 212 -20.39 -7.02 -8.99
N TYR A 213 -19.32 -7.79 -9.21
CA TYR A 213 -19.22 -9.17 -8.75
C TYR A 213 -19.03 -9.27 -7.23
N ILE A 214 -18.69 -8.18 -6.54
CA ILE A 214 -18.62 -8.15 -5.08
C ILE A 214 -20.06 -8.21 -4.53
N ASP A 215 -20.27 -9.04 -3.51
CA ASP A 215 -21.55 -9.20 -2.84
C ASP A 215 -21.65 -8.28 -1.62
N PRO A 216 -22.43 -7.17 -1.68
CA PRO A 216 -22.54 -6.23 -0.57
C PRO A 216 -23.22 -6.84 0.66
N ASN A 217 -23.95 -7.96 0.51
CA ASN A 217 -24.61 -8.62 1.64
C ASN A 217 -23.69 -9.60 2.39
N ARG A 218 -22.47 -9.84 1.87
CA ARG A 218 -21.46 -10.72 2.47
C ARG A 218 -20.15 -9.96 2.64
N ALA A 219 -20.20 -8.84 3.35
CA ALA A 219 -19.04 -8.01 3.63
C ALA A 219 -18.58 -8.12 5.09
N VAL A 220 -17.28 -8.08 5.33
CA VAL A 220 -16.64 -7.95 6.64
C VAL A 220 -15.64 -6.80 6.62
N ALA A 221 -15.52 -6.07 7.72
CA ALA A 221 -14.50 -5.02 7.89
C ALA A 221 -13.50 -5.43 8.97
N LEU A 222 -12.21 -5.23 8.68
CA LEU A 222 -11.12 -5.63 9.57
C LEU A 222 -10.00 -4.60 9.58
N GLY A 223 -9.38 -4.40 10.73
CA GLY A 223 -8.21 -3.52 10.86
C GLY A 223 -7.42 -3.73 12.15
N ALA A 224 -6.17 -3.25 12.16
CA ALA A 224 -5.29 -3.27 13.33
C ALA A 224 -4.76 -1.89 13.70
N SER A 225 -4.40 -1.68 14.96
CA SER A 225 -3.91 -0.39 15.47
C SER A 225 -4.93 0.71 15.16
N TYR A 226 -4.56 1.80 14.48
CA TYR A 226 -5.52 2.79 13.99
C TYR A 226 -6.68 2.17 13.16
N GLY A 227 -6.41 1.17 12.32
CA GLY A 227 -7.47 0.45 11.62
C GLY A 227 -8.41 -0.30 12.57
N GLY A 228 -7.90 -0.77 13.71
CA GLY A 228 -8.72 -1.33 14.78
C GLY A 228 -9.55 -0.27 15.51
N TYR A 229 -8.98 0.91 15.77
CA TYR A 229 -9.71 2.10 16.22
C TYR A 229 -10.87 2.42 15.28
N MET A 230 -10.60 2.44 13.96
CA MET A 230 -11.62 2.72 12.96
C MET A 230 -12.70 1.63 12.89
N VAL A 231 -12.37 0.37 13.16
CA VAL A 231 -13.38 -0.69 13.29
C VAL A 231 -14.30 -0.44 14.50
N TYR A 232 -13.76 -0.02 15.65
CA TYR A 232 -14.58 0.41 16.79
C TYR A 232 -15.42 1.63 16.45
N TRP A 233 -14.84 2.60 15.74
CA TRP A 233 -15.54 3.78 15.27
C TRP A 233 -16.73 3.41 14.36
N ILE A 234 -16.51 2.56 13.36
CA ILE A 234 -17.56 2.02 12.48
C ILE A 234 -18.67 1.35 13.29
N ALA A 235 -18.33 0.58 14.32
CA ALA A 235 -19.32 -0.08 15.17
C ALA A 235 -20.26 0.91 15.87
N GLY A 236 -19.79 2.11 16.21
CA GLY A 236 -20.58 3.20 16.77
C GLY A 236 -21.45 3.96 15.77
N HIS A 237 -21.27 3.72 14.46
CA HIS A 237 -21.89 4.48 13.37
C HIS A 237 -22.77 3.56 12.49
N PRO A 238 -24.10 3.49 12.77
CA PRO A 238 -25.03 2.55 12.12
C PRO A 238 -25.11 2.65 10.58
N GLU A 239 -24.86 3.84 10.03
CA GLU A 239 -24.86 4.11 8.59
C GLU A 239 -23.79 3.31 7.84
N MET A 240 -22.67 3.00 8.50
CA MET A 240 -21.59 2.19 7.93
C MET A 240 -21.59 0.76 8.50
N SER A 241 -21.74 0.56 9.82
CA SER A 241 -21.67 -0.80 10.41
C SER A 241 -22.71 -1.77 9.84
N ARG A 242 -23.91 -1.29 9.49
CA ARG A 242 -24.97 -2.14 8.88
C ARG A 242 -24.58 -2.71 7.52
N ARG A 243 -23.54 -2.19 6.87
CA ARG A 243 -22.98 -2.74 5.62
C ARG A 243 -22.21 -4.03 5.84
N PHE A 244 -21.76 -4.30 7.07
CA PHE A 244 -20.87 -5.42 7.38
C PHE A 244 -21.58 -6.47 8.24
N LYS A 245 -21.31 -7.75 7.95
CA LYS A 245 -21.77 -8.90 8.75
C LYS A 245 -20.88 -9.15 9.95
N THR A 246 -19.63 -8.72 9.89
CA THR A 246 -18.66 -8.88 10.97
C THR A 246 -17.69 -7.71 10.95
N LEU A 247 -17.35 -7.24 12.14
CA LEU A 247 -16.35 -6.23 12.41
C LEU A 247 -15.23 -6.89 13.24
N ILE A 248 -13.99 -6.79 12.77
CA ILE A 248 -12.83 -7.43 13.42
C ILE A 248 -11.80 -6.36 13.75
N ALA A 249 -11.73 -5.99 15.03
CA ALA A 249 -10.72 -5.07 15.54
C ALA A 249 -9.56 -5.87 16.14
N HIS A 250 -8.33 -5.53 15.77
CA HIS A 250 -7.11 -6.16 16.30
C HIS A 250 -6.21 -5.11 16.96
N ASN A 251 -6.12 -5.12 18.28
CA ASN A 251 -5.31 -4.18 19.08
C ASN A 251 -5.58 -2.71 18.69
N GLY A 252 -6.86 -2.36 18.49
CA GLY A 252 -7.26 -0.99 18.22
C GLY A 252 -7.26 -0.14 19.49
N VAL A 253 -6.93 1.14 19.35
CA VAL A 253 -7.16 2.11 20.43
C VAL A 253 -8.67 2.29 20.57
N PHE A 254 -9.20 2.10 21.78
CA PHE A 254 -10.64 2.22 22.05
C PHE A 254 -10.97 3.52 22.79
N ASP A 255 -10.10 3.93 23.70
CA ASP A 255 -10.21 5.11 24.55
C ASP A 255 -8.78 5.63 24.83
N THR A 256 -8.61 6.94 24.97
CA THR A 256 -7.31 7.63 25.17
C THR A 256 -7.29 8.45 26.44
#